data_AF-A0A066YZZ6-F1
#
_entry.id   AF-A0A066YZZ6-F1
#
_cell.length_a   1.000
_cell.length_b   1.000
_cell.length_c   1.000
_cell.angle_alpha   90.00
_cell.angle_beta   90.00
_cell.angle_gamma   90.00
#
_symmetry.space_group_name_H-M   'P 1'
#
loop_
_entity.id
_entity.type
_entity.pdbx_description
1 polymer ?
#
loop_
_entity_poly.entity_id
_entity_poly.type
_entity_poly.pdbx_seq_one_letter_code
_entity_poly.pdbx_strand_id
1 'polypeptide(L)'
;MFAAYAARISPDDPLSALELGELPEPEVRPGWSVVTVKAATLNHHDLWSLRGVGLPAERLPMILGCDASGVDEHGNEVVIHSVIGQSGHGVGPDEPRSILTERYRGTFAQRVAVPTWNLLPKPKELSFEEAACLPTAWLTAYRMLFTNAGVKPGDTVLVQGAGGGVSTALVVLAKAAGLRVWVTGRDEAKRARAVELGADAAFESGARLPERVDAVMETVGAATWSHSVKSLRPGGTIVISGATSGPSPKAAELNRIFFLELKVVGSTMGSKEELAGLLALCANSGVRPVIDSVRPLAEARSAFEQLERGQVFGKLVLTP
;
A
#
# COMPACT_ATOMS: atom_id res chain seq x y z
N MET A 1 6.93 22.32 13.33
CA MET A 1 5.69 21.61 12.95
C MET A 1 5.61 20.31 13.71
N PHE A 2 4.42 19.98 14.18
CA PHE A 2 4.13 18.71 14.83
C PHE A 2 4.25 17.56 13.82
N ALA A 3 4.92 16.47 14.22
CA ALA A 3 5.18 15.32 13.36
C ALA A 3 5.27 14.01 14.15
N ALA A 4 5.05 12.89 13.46
CA ALA A 4 5.40 11.55 13.91
C ALA A 4 6.63 11.05 13.16
N TYR A 5 7.66 10.66 13.90
CA TYR A 5 8.98 10.35 13.34
C TYR A 5 9.63 9.14 14.01
N ALA A 6 10.50 8.47 13.26
CA ALA A 6 11.46 7.51 13.81
C ALA A 6 12.63 8.28 14.44
N ALA A 7 12.79 8.16 15.76
CA ALA A 7 13.90 8.78 16.49
C ALA A 7 15.15 7.89 16.55
N ARG A 8 14.94 6.58 16.45
CA ARG A 8 15.95 5.52 16.42
C ARG A 8 15.44 4.36 15.57
N ILE A 9 16.26 3.33 15.39
CA ILE A 9 15.83 2.05 14.82
C ILE A 9 15.64 1.04 15.95
N SER A 10 14.56 0.27 15.89
CA SER A 10 14.29 -0.83 16.82
C SER A 10 13.68 -2.03 16.07
N PRO A 11 14.50 -3.04 15.71
CA PRO A 11 14.04 -4.19 14.93
C PRO A 11 12.96 -5.03 15.63
N ASP A 12 13.10 -5.23 16.95
CA ASP A 12 12.24 -6.13 17.72
C ASP A 12 11.07 -5.43 18.42
N ASP A 13 11.18 -4.13 18.67
CA ASP A 13 10.14 -3.28 19.27
C ASP A 13 10.03 -1.95 18.49
N PRO A 14 9.45 -1.96 17.29
CA PRO A 14 9.43 -0.79 16.41
C PRO A 14 8.68 0.40 17.02
N LEU A 15 7.66 0.15 17.85
CA LEU A 15 6.87 1.22 18.44
C LEU A 15 7.62 2.02 19.50
N SER A 16 8.64 1.42 20.14
CA SER A 16 9.54 2.18 21.00
C SER A 16 10.28 3.27 20.23
N ALA A 17 10.62 3.04 18.95
CA ALA A 17 11.36 3.96 18.10
C ALA A 17 10.52 5.12 17.54
N LEU A 18 9.18 5.02 17.62
CA LEU A 18 8.26 6.07 17.21
C LEU A 18 8.21 7.18 18.27
N GLU A 19 8.34 8.44 17.85
CA GLU A 19 8.15 9.62 18.68
C GLU A 19 7.20 10.62 18.03
N LEU A 20 6.57 11.45 18.86
CA LEU A 20 5.68 12.54 18.45
C LEU A 20 6.21 13.84 19.03
N GLY A 21 6.37 14.87 18.20
CA GLY A 21 6.92 16.14 18.67
C GLY A 21 7.11 17.16 17.57
N GLU A 22 7.70 18.30 17.94
CA GLU A 22 8.02 19.38 17.03
C GLU A 22 9.33 19.10 16.28
N LEU A 23 9.28 19.18 14.96
CA LEU A 23 10.45 19.16 14.08
C LEU A 23 10.50 20.42 13.22
N PRO A 24 11.69 20.78 12.68
CA PRO A 24 11.81 21.92 11.77
C PRO A 24 10.91 21.79 10.55
N GLU A 25 10.40 22.93 10.07
CA GLU A 25 9.69 23.06 8.79
C GLU A 25 10.51 22.44 7.64
N PRO A 26 9.85 21.94 6.58
CA PRO A 26 10.56 21.39 5.45
C PRO A 26 11.36 22.47 4.72
N GLU A 27 12.57 22.12 4.28
CA GLU A 27 13.42 23.00 3.50
C GLU A 27 12.85 23.21 2.09
N VAL A 28 12.82 24.46 1.64
CA VAL A 28 12.48 24.80 0.26
C VAL A 28 13.68 24.45 -0.63
N ARG A 29 13.44 23.61 -1.65
CA ARG A 29 14.46 23.16 -2.60
C ARG A 29 14.01 23.49 -4.02
N PRO A 30 14.91 23.87 -4.94
CA PRO A 30 14.56 24.04 -6.33
C PRO A 30 13.90 22.77 -6.91
N GLY A 31 12.77 22.91 -7.60
CA GLY A 31 12.01 21.79 -8.18
C GLY A 31 11.20 20.97 -7.17
N TRP A 32 11.09 21.44 -5.93
CA TRP A 32 10.26 20.85 -4.88
C TRP A 32 9.16 21.81 -4.49
N SER A 33 8.02 21.25 -4.09
CA SER A 33 6.87 22.00 -3.58
C SER A 33 6.56 21.58 -2.15
N VAL A 34 6.11 22.54 -1.36
CA VAL A 34 5.63 22.27 0.01
C VAL A 34 4.12 22.06 -0.03
N VAL A 35 3.68 20.92 0.49
CA VAL A 35 2.27 20.57 0.62
C VAL A 35 1.85 20.73 2.07
N THR A 36 0.79 21.50 2.31
CA THR A 36 0.05 21.49 3.57
C THR A 36 -0.81 20.23 3.61
N VAL A 37 -0.42 19.28 4.45
CA VAL A 37 -1.07 17.96 4.52
C VAL A 37 -2.48 18.12 5.08
N LYS A 38 -3.45 17.46 4.45
CA LYS A 38 -4.84 17.39 4.93
C LYS A 38 -5.17 16.00 5.43
N ALA A 39 -4.66 14.97 4.77
CA ALA A 39 -4.74 13.60 5.23
C ALA A 39 -3.49 12.83 4.79
N ALA A 40 -3.03 11.93 5.65
CA ALA A 40 -1.97 10.96 5.39
C ALA A 40 -2.45 9.57 5.83
N THR A 41 -1.85 8.49 5.34
CA THR A 41 -2.30 7.14 5.73
C THR A 41 -1.17 6.20 6.10
N LEU A 42 -1.45 5.31 7.06
CA LEU A 42 -0.48 4.31 7.50
C LEU A 42 -0.35 3.15 6.51
N ASN A 43 0.88 2.64 6.41
CA ASN A 43 1.27 1.46 5.67
C ASN A 43 2.16 0.55 6.52
N HIS A 44 2.25 -0.72 6.15
CA HIS A 44 3.22 -1.63 6.79
C HIS A 44 4.67 -1.16 6.61
N HIS A 45 4.93 -0.37 5.56
CA HIS A 45 6.22 0.28 5.35
C HIS A 45 6.64 1.12 6.56
N ASP A 46 5.72 1.84 7.22
CA ASP A 46 6.06 2.67 8.37
C ASP A 46 6.58 1.83 9.56
N LEU A 47 6.00 0.65 9.78
CA LEU A 47 6.49 -0.32 10.78
C LEU A 47 7.84 -0.90 10.36
N TRP A 48 8.06 -1.17 9.07
CA TRP A 48 9.33 -1.66 8.55
C TRP A 48 10.45 -0.62 8.67
N SER A 49 10.15 0.66 8.43
CA SER A 49 11.09 1.77 8.63
C SER A 49 11.53 1.85 10.08
N LEU A 50 10.62 1.71 11.04
CA LEU A 50 10.95 1.67 12.47
C LEU A 50 11.86 0.48 12.83
N ARG A 51 11.77 -0.63 12.09
CA ARG A 51 12.65 -1.81 12.22
C ARG A 51 13.99 -1.67 11.48
N GLY A 52 14.22 -0.57 10.75
CA GLY A 52 15.44 -0.33 9.99
C GLY A 52 15.44 -0.93 8.59
N VAL A 53 14.28 -1.37 8.09
CA VAL A 53 14.13 -1.88 6.73
C VAL A 53 13.80 -0.72 5.80
N GLY A 54 14.70 -0.42 4.86
CA GLY A 54 14.59 0.71 3.94
C GLY A 54 14.99 2.07 4.53
N LEU A 55 15.08 2.18 5.86
CA LEU A 55 15.51 3.40 6.57
C LEU A 55 16.73 3.11 7.45
N PRO A 56 17.95 3.54 7.05
CA PRO A 56 19.15 3.32 7.83
C PRO A 56 19.32 4.39 8.93
N ALA A 57 20.04 4.04 10.00
CA ALA A 57 20.13 4.84 11.23
C ALA A 57 20.75 6.23 11.03
N GLU A 58 21.64 6.38 10.05
CA GLU A 58 22.28 7.66 9.70
C GLU A 58 21.32 8.72 9.13
N ARG A 59 20.08 8.34 8.79
CA ARG A 59 19.05 9.25 8.26
C ARG A 59 18.04 9.72 9.31
N LEU A 60 18.27 9.41 10.58
CA LEU A 60 17.38 9.78 11.68
C LEU A 60 17.73 11.17 12.26
N PRO A 61 16.75 11.92 12.82
CA PRO A 61 15.32 11.55 12.90
C PRO A 61 14.61 11.69 11.54
N MET A 62 13.71 10.75 11.25
CA MET A 62 12.96 10.67 9.98
C MET A 62 11.46 10.74 10.22
N ILE A 63 10.79 11.77 9.67
CA ILE A 63 9.32 11.83 9.65
C ILE A 63 8.80 10.67 8.81
N LEU A 64 7.85 9.91 9.36
CA LEU A 64 7.25 8.74 8.71
C LEU A 64 6.06 9.12 7.80
N GLY A 65 5.43 8.15 7.15
CA GLY A 65 4.30 8.34 6.24
C GLY A 65 4.71 8.53 4.78
N CYS A 66 4.22 7.66 3.89
CA CYS A 66 4.47 7.72 2.46
C CYS A 66 3.30 8.33 1.67
N ASP A 67 2.10 8.26 2.25
CA ASP A 67 0.85 8.63 1.60
C ASP A 67 0.37 9.97 2.12
N ALA A 68 0.00 10.90 1.23
CA ALA A 68 -0.81 12.05 1.61
C ALA A 68 -1.56 12.70 0.45
N SER A 69 -2.59 13.43 0.84
CA SER A 69 -3.26 14.44 0.02
C SER A 69 -3.30 15.75 0.81
N GLY A 70 -3.30 16.86 0.08
CA GLY A 70 -3.23 18.18 0.69
C GLY A 70 -3.31 19.31 -0.30
N VAL A 71 -2.85 20.48 0.12
CA VAL A 71 -2.87 21.69 -0.70
C VAL A 71 -1.44 22.17 -0.93
N ASP A 72 -1.07 22.39 -2.19
CA ASP A 72 0.25 22.93 -2.54
C ASP A 72 0.36 24.44 -2.22
N GLU A 73 1.55 25.01 -2.46
CA GLU A 73 1.84 26.43 -2.23
C GLU A 73 1.02 27.41 -3.09
N HIS A 74 0.35 26.92 -4.13
CA HIS A 74 -0.50 27.69 -5.04
C HIS A 74 -2.00 27.53 -4.74
N GLY A 75 -2.35 26.73 -3.72
CA GLY A 75 -3.74 26.47 -3.37
C GLY A 75 -4.39 25.33 -4.14
N ASN A 76 -3.63 24.56 -4.91
CA ASN A 76 -4.18 23.40 -5.64
C ASN A 76 -4.30 22.19 -4.71
N GLU A 77 -5.40 21.45 -4.83
CA GLU A 77 -5.55 20.17 -4.15
C GLU A 77 -4.75 19.08 -4.88
N VAL A 78 -3.87 18.40 -4.15
CA VAL A 78 -2.91 17.44 -4.70
C VAL A 78 -2.89 16.12 -3.94
N VAL A 79 -2.45 15.08 -4.63
CA VAL A 79 -2.11 13.76 -4.12
C VAL A 79 -0.63 13.49 -4.37
N ILE A 80 0.07 12.96 -3.36
CA ILE A 80 1.50 12.69 -3.44
C ILE A 80 1.74 11.28 -3.96
N HIS A 81 2.49 11.16 -5.05
CA HIS A 81 3.08 9.89 -5.49
C HIS A 81 4.37 9.62 -4.70
N SER A 82 4.41 8.53 -3.94
CA SER A 82 5.47 8.30 -2.94
C SER A 82 6.79 7.77 -3.51
N VAL A 83 6.85 7.39 -4.78
CA VAL A 83 8.07 6.83 -5.40
C VAL A 83 8.89 7.95 -6.02
N ILE A 84 10.10 8.16 -5.51
CA ILE A 84 11.03 9.21 -5.97
C ILE A 84 12.20 8.54 -6.70
N GLY A 85 12.73 9.20 -7.74
CA GLY A 85 13.93 8.75 -8.47
C GLY A 85 13.72 7.62 -9.47
N GLN A 86 12.51 7.03 -9.59
CA GLN A 86 12.25 5.92 -10.53
C GLN A 86 12.62 6.22 -11.99
N SER A 87 12.50 7.47 -12.41
CA SER A 87 12.80 7.95 -13.77
C SER A 87 13.81 9.11 -13.78
N GLY A 88 14.42 9.43 -12.64
CA GLY A 88 15.26 10.62 -12.44
C GLY A 88 14.53 11.98 -12.45
N HIS A 89 13.22 11.99 -12.74
CA HIS A 89 12.43 13.22 -12.73
C HIS A 89 12.26 13.81 -11.32
N GLY A 90 12.41 15.14 -11.22
CA GLY A 90 12.23 15.90 -9.97
C GLY A 90 13.44 15.93 -9.02
N VAL A 91 14.40 15.03 -9.18
CA VAL A 91 15.54 14.85 -8.25
C VAL A 91 16.89 14.61 -8.92
N GLY A 92 16.92 14.42 -10.25
CA GLY A 92 18.12 14.21 -11.06
C GLY A 92 18.30 12.74 -11.50
N PRO A 93 19.05 12.47 -12.58
CA PRO A 93 19.17 11.13 -13.17
C PRO A 93 19.91 10.13 -12.28
N ASP A 94 20.78 10.61 -11.40
CA ASP A 94 21.58 9.77 -10.50
C ASP A 94 20.86 9.46 -9.18
N GLU A 95 19.66 10.00 -8.98
CA GLU A 95 18.89 9.77 -7.76
C GLU A 95 18.29 8.35 -7.81
N PRO A 96 18.68 7.44 -6.89
CA PRO A 96 18.15 6.09 -6.86
C PRO A 96 16.66 6.10 -6.54
N ARG A 97 15.96 5.08 -7.07
CA ARG A 97 14.58 4.80 -6.69
C ARG A 97 14.47 4.63 -5.17
N SER A 98 13.60 5.42 -4.54
CA SER A 98 13.25 5.33 -3.13
C SER A 98 11.75 5.51 -2.92
N ILE A 99 11.24 5.00 -1.82
CA ILE A 99 9.97 5.44 -1.25
C ILE A 99 10.25 6.67 -0.38
N LEU A 100 9.37 7.68 -0.39
CA LEU A 100 9.56 8.99 0.26
C LEU A 100 10.34 8.91 1.58
N THR A 101 9.84 8.15 2.56
CA THR A 101 10.37 7.99 3.92
C THR A 101 11.71 7.25 4.04
N GLU A 102 12.19 6.62 2.97
CA GLU A 102 13.49 5.95 2.98
C GLU A 102 14.64 6.95 2.90
N ARG A 103 14.42 8.11 2.26
CA ARG A 103 15.46 9.13 2.03
C ARG A 103 15.05 10.54 2.39
N TYR A 104 13.77 10.85 2.34
CA TYR A 104 13.21 12.18 2.58
C TYR A 104 12.14 12.12 3.67
N ARG A 105 11.92 13.24 4.34
CA ARG A 105 10.92 13.34 5.41
C ARG A 105 9.52 13.07 4.84
N GLY A 106 8.76 12.22 5.53
CA GLY A 106 7.45 11.74 5.15
C GLY A 106 6.29 12.68 5.48
N THR A 107 5.08 12.12 5.40
CA THR A 107 3.81 12.83 5.38
C THR A 107 3.08 12.89 6.73
N PHE A 108 3.57 12.21 7.77
CA PHE A 108 3.03 12.33 9.13
C PHE A 108 3.52 13.61 9.82
N ALA A 109 3.21 14.74 9.20
CA ALA A 109 3.49 16.08 9.67
C ALA A 109 2.46 17.06 9.11
N GLN A 110 2.43 18.28 9.64
CA GLN A 110 1.54 19.34 9.15
C GLN A 110 1.91 19.80 7.72
N ARG A 111 3.19 19.70 7.34
CA ARG A 111 3.70 20.03 6.02
C ARG A 111 4.74 19.03 5.56
N VAL A 112 4.84 18.82 4.26
CA VAL A 112 5.85 17.95 3.65
C VAL A 112 6.38 18.61 2.37
N ALA A 113 7.70 18.55 2.16
CA ALA A 113 8.28 18.91 0.87
C ALA A 113 8.49 17.65 0.04
N VAL A 114 8.06 17.69 -1.22
CA VAL A 114 8.26 16.61 -2.19
C VAL A 114 8.69 17.23 -3.52
N PRO A 115 9.35 16.46 -4.42
CA PRO A 115 9.58 16.93 -5.78
C PRO A 115 8.24 17.33 -6.41
N THR A 116 8.16 18.49 -7.06
CA THR A 116 6.89 18.96 -7.67
C THR A 116 6.37 17.95 -8.71
N TRP A 117 7.28 17.20 -9.34
CA TRP A 117 6.96 16.10 -10.23
C TRP A 117 6.13 14.98 -9.57
N ASN A 118 6.25 14.79 -8.26
CA ASN A 118 5.52 13.74 -7.54
C ASN A 118 4.08 14.15 -7.17
N LEU A 119 3.65 15.37 -7.51
CA LEU A 119 2.28 15.83 -7.29
C LEU A 119 1.39 15.45 -8.48
N LEU A 120 0.20 14.94 -8.15
CA LEU A 120 -0.92 14.79 -9.08
C LEU A 120 -2.11 15.63 -8.58
N PRO A 121 -2.94 16.16 -9.49
CA PRO A 121 -4.17 16.83 -9.09
C PRO A 121 -5.10 15.85 -8.38
N LYS A 122 -5.65 16.26 -7.23
CA LYS A 122 -6.69 15.51 -6.54
C LYS A 122 -8.03 15.68 -7.28
N PRO A 123 -8.73 14.61 -7.67
CA PRO A 123 -10.10 14.72 -8.17
C PRO A 123 -11.01 15.39 -7.14
N LYS A 124 -11.93 16.24 -7.59
CA LYS A 124 -12.89 16.93 -6.72
C LYS A 124 -13.91 15.96 -6.10
N GLU A 125 -14.11 14.81 -6.73
CA GLU A 125 -15.04 13.76 -6.32
C GLU A 125 -14.54 12.96 -5.10
N LEU A 126 -13.25 13.05 -4.77
CA LEU A 126 -12.65 12.37 -3.64
C LEU A 126 -12.46 13.33 -2.48
N SER A 127 -12.65 12.87 -1.25
CA SER A 127 -12.19 13.59 -0.06
C SER A 127 -10.66 13.57 0.03
N PHE A 128 -10.06 14.35 0.93
CA PHE A 128 -8.62 14.26 1.19
C PHE A 128 -8.27 12.89 1.78
N GLU A 129 -9.05 12.40 2.73
CA GLU A 129 -8.89 11.10 3.38
C GLU A 129 -8.94 9.95 2.36
N GLU A 130 -9.91 9.99 1.43
CA GLU A 130 -10.00 9.03 0.35
C GLU A 130 -8.80 9.11 -0.58
N ALA A 131 -8.45 10.31 -1.05
CA ALA A 131 -7.34 10.50 -1.97
C ALA A 131 -5.99 10.05 -1.36
N ALA A 132 -5.80 10.26 -0.05
CA ALA A 132 -4.60 9.83 0.67
C ALA A 132 -4.48 8.31 0.81
N CYS A 133 -5.56 7.54 0.62
CA CYS A 133 -5.50 6.07 0.65
C CYS A 133 -4.91 5.45 -0.62
N LEU A 134 -4.82 6.24 -1.70
CA LEU A 134 -4.51 5.77 -3.05
C LEU A 134 -3.03 5.46 -3.33
N PRO A 135 -2.05 6.29 -2.92
CA PRO A 135 -0.71 6.25 -3.50
C PRO A 135 0.13 5.00 -3.21
N THR A 136 -0.07 4.34 -2.06
CA THR A 136 0.67 3.12 -1.71
C THR A 136 -0.17 1.87 -1.91
N ALA A 137 -1.16 1.64 -1.04
CA ALA A 137 -1.84 0.33 -0.98
C ALA A 137 -2.74 0.07 -2.20
N TRP A 138 -3.53 1.07 -2.58
CA TRP A 138 -4.46 1.00 -3.69
C TRP A 138 -3.74 1.05 -5.05
N LEU A 139 -2.69 1.86 -5.19
CA LEU A 139 -1.84 1.85 -6.37
C LEU A 139 -1.15 0.49 -6.55
N THR A 140 -0.68 -0.12 -5.46
CA THR A 140 -0.12 -1.48 -5.51
C THR A 140 -1.18 -2.48 -5.99
N ALA A 141 -2.39 -2.44 -5.44
CA ALA A 141 -3.49 -3.30 -5.87
C ALA A 141 -3.87 -3.09 -7.35
N TYR A 142 -3.92 -1.84 -7.80
CA TYR A 142 -4.19 -1.47 -9.20
C TYR A 142 -3.14 -2.10 -10.13
N ARG A 143 -1.85 -1.91 -9.83
CA ARG A 143 -0.76 -2.51 -10.61
C ARG A 143 -0.81 -4.03 -10.59
N MET A 144 -1.11 -4.64 -9.44
CA MET A 144 -1.23 -6.09 -9.33
C MET A 144 -2.28 -6.64 -10.29
N LEU A 145 -3.49 -6.07 -10.29
CA LEU A 145 -4.60 -6.53 -11.11
C LEU A 145 -4.43 -6.19 -12.60
N PHE A 146 -4.14 -4.93 -12.90
CA PHE A 146 -4.28 -4.42 -14.27
C PHE A 146 -2.98 -4.41 -15.06
N THR A 147 -1.83 -4.44 -14.40
CA THR A 147 -0.52 -4.46 -15.08
C THR A 147 0.10 -5.85 -15.06
N ASN A 148 0.05 -6.53 -13.90
CA ASN A 148 0.87 -7.72 -13.67
C ASN A 148 0.13 -9.05 -13.77
N ALA A 149 -1.15 -9.12 -13.43
CA ALA A 149 -1.87 -10.39 -13.35
C ALA A 149 -2.26 -10.95 -14.73
N GLY A 150 -2.55 -10.07 -15.70
CA GLY A 150 -3.03 -10.46 -17.03
C GLY A 150 -4.47 -11.00 -17.02
N VAL A 151 -5.27 -10.65 -16.00
CA VAL A 151 -6.66 -11.08 -15.83
C VAL A 151 -7.63 -10.25 -16.67
N LYS A 152 -8.77 -10.84 -17.01
CA LYS A 152 -9.84 -10.24 -17.80
C LYS A 152 -11.19 -10.37 -17.07
N PRO A 153 -12.19 -9.54 -17.37
CA PRO A 153 -13.53 -9.69 -16.81
C PRO A 153 -14.03 -11.14 -16.95
N GLY A 154 -14.58 -11.71 -15.87
CA GLY A 154 -14.97 -13.11 -15.76
C GLY A 154 -13.92 -14.04 -15.13
N ASP A 155 -12.64 -13.68 -15.16
CA ASP A 155 -11.57 -14.44 -14.50
C ASP A 155 -11.74 -14.41 -12.97
N THR A 156 -11.19 -15.44 -12.31
CA THR A 156 -11.20 -15.56 -10.85
C THR A 156 -9.84 -15.20 -10.26
N VAL A 157 -9.84 -14.29 -9.30
CA VAL A 157 -8.66 -13.90 -8.52
C VAL A 157 -8.77 -14.34 -7.07
N LEU A 158 -7.68 -14.86 -6.52
CA LEU A 158 -7.56 -15.18 -5.10
C LEU A 158 -6.72 -14.12 -4.40
N VAL A 159 -7.26 -13.45 -3.39
CA VAL A 159 -6.55 -12.51 -2.53
C VAL A 159 -6.12 -13.21 -1.25
N GLN A 160 -4.80 -13.27 -1.02
CA GLN A 160 -4.25 -13.85 0.20
C GLN A 160 -4.24 -12.84 1.34
N GLY A 161 -4.92 -13.18 2.44
CA GLY A 161 -4.99 -12.37 3.65
C GLY A 161 -6.09 -11.30 3.64
N ALA A 162 -7.14 -11.48 4.45
CA ALA A 162 -8.25 -10.56 4.57
C ALA A 162 -7.93 -9.31 5.43
N GLY A 163 -8.47 -8.16 5.00
CA GLY A 163 -8.56 -6.93 5.80
C GLY A 163 -7.41 -5.93 5.67
N GLY A 164 -6.27 -6.30 5.07
CA GLY A 164 -5.20 -5.33 4.81
C GLY A 164 -5.61 -4.23 3.82
N GLY A 165 -4.90 -3.09 3.83
CA GLY A 165 -5.14 -2.00 2.88
C GLY A 165 -5.03 -2.43 1.42
N VAL A 166 -4.05 -3.26 1.07
CA VAL A 166 -3.92 -3.83 -0.29
C VAL A 166 -5.05 -4.83 -0.56
N SER A 167 -5.36 -5.72 0.38
CA SER A 167 -6.38 -6.75 0.21
C SER A 167 -7.78 -6.18 -0.01
N THR A 168 -8.16 -5.16 0.76
CA THR A 168 -9.45 -4.47 0.60
C THR A 168 -9.51 -3.70 -0.72
N ALA A 169 -8.41 -3.05 -1.13
CA ALA A 169 -8.31 -2.42 -2.44
C ALA A 169 -8.46 -3.43 -3.58
N LEU A 170 -7.81 -4.59 -3.49
CA LEU A 170 -7.91 -5.67 -4.46
C LEU A 170 -9.35 -6.14 -4.62
N VAL A 171 -10.09 -6.34 -3.52
CA VAL A 171 -11.50 -6.74 -3.59
C VAL A 171 -12.31 -5.69 -4.33
N VAL A 172 -12.23 -4.42 -3.93
CA VAL A 172 -13.05 -3.36 -4.55
C VAL A 172 -12.71 -3.17 -6.03
N LEU A 173 -11.42 -3.06 -6.36
CA LEU A 173 -10.96 -2.83 -7.73
C LEU A 173 -11.27 -4.04 -8.64
N ALA A 174 -11.09 -5.26 -8.14
CA ALA A 174 -11.37 -6.45 -8.92
C ALA A 174 -12.87 -6.60 -9.21
N LYS A 175 -13.74 -6.31 -8.23
CA LYS A 175 -15.19 -6.30 -8.47
C LYS A 175 -15.62 -5.24 -9.45
N ALA A 176 -15.07 -4.02 -9.34
CA ALA A 176 -15.33 -2.95 -10.31
C ALA A 176 -14.88 -3.33 -11.74
N ALA A 177 -13.86 -4.17 -11.87
CA ALA A 177 -13.35 -4.68 -13.14
C ALA A 177 -14.10 -5.93 -13.68
N GLY A 178 -15.16 -6.39 -13.01
CA GLY A 178 -15.93 -7.56 -13.43
C GLY A 178 -15.23 -8.89 -13.17
N LEU A 179 -14.30 -8.95 -12.22
CA LEU A 179 -13.63 -10.19 -11.80
C LEU A 179 -14.45 -10.92 -10.73
N ARG A 180 -14.25 -12.24 -10.65
CA ARG A 180 -14.67 -13.06 -9.50
C ARG A 180 -13.57 -13.02 -8.45
N VAL A 181 -13.91 -12.69 -7.22
CA VAL A 181 -12.94 -12.42 -6.15
C VAL A 181 -13.14 -13.40 -5.01
N TRP A 182 -12.10 -14.18 -4.72
CA TRP A 182 -12.02 -15.01 -3.54
C TRP A 182 -10.99 -14.48 -2.57
N VAL A 183 -11.28 -14.56 -1.27
CA VAL A 183 -10.38 -14.05 -0.23
C VAL A 183 -10.05 -15.17 0.76
N THR A 184 -8.82 -15.25 1.23
CA THR A 184 -8.45 -16.11 2.36
C THR A 184 -8.13 -15.29 3.60
N GLY A 185 -8.32 -15.85 4.79
CA GLY A 185 -7.93 -15.22 6.04
C GLY A 185 -7.97 -16.19 7.21
N ARG A 186 -7.30 -15.81 8.31
CA ARG A 186 -7.35 -16.55 9.58
C ARG A 186 -8.45 -16.06 10.52
N ASP A 187 -8.95 -14.85 10.27
CA ASP A 187 -9.94 -14.17 11.08
C ASP A 187 -11.30 -14.27 10.38
N GLU A 188 -12.30 -14.82 11.07
CA GLU A 188 -13.65 -14.99 10.56
C GLU A 188 -14.36 -13.66 10.30
N ALA A 189 -14.26 -12.70 11.23
CA ALA A 189 -14.90 -11.41 11.09
C ALA A 189 -14.34 -10.64 9.88
N LYS A 190 -13.02 -10.70 9.65
CA LYS A 190 -12.42 -10.08 8.46
C LYS A 190 -12.81 -10.76 7.15
N ARG A 191 -13.01 -12.08 7.15
CA ARG A 191 -13.50 -12.80 5.98
C ARG A 191 -14.95 -12.44 5.67
N ALA A 192 -15.81 -12.37 6.67
CA ALA A 192 -17.20 -11.92 6.53
C ALA A 192 -17.25 -10.49 5.95
N ARG A 193 -16.48 -9.56 6.52
CA ARG A 193 -16.38 -8.18 5.99
C ARG A 193 -15.82 -8.10 4.58
N ALA A 194 -14.95 -9.02 4.17
CA ALA A 194 -14.46 -9.08 2.79
C ALA A 194 -15.56 -9.48 1.80
N VAL A 195 -16.48 -10.37 2.21
CA VAL A 195 -17.66 -10.73 1.41
C VAL A 195 -18.63 -9.56 1.32
N GLU A 196 -18.90 -8.87 2.44
CA GLU A 196 -19.72 -7.64 2.46
C GLU A 196 -19.15 -6.56 1.55
N LEU A 197 -17.82 -6.45 1.46
CA LEU A 197 -17.12 -5.52 0.59
C LEU A 197 -17.25 -5.87 -0.91
N GLY A 198 -17.63 -7.11 -1.22
CA GLY A 198 -17.90 -7.56 -2.58
C GLY A 198 -17.18 -8.83 -3.00
N ALA A 199 -16.34 -9.46 -2.15
CA ALA A 199 -15.76 -10.75 -2.49
C ALA A 199 -16.87 -11.80 -2.68
N ASP A 200 -16.77 -12.60 -3.74
CA ASP A 200 -17.75 -13.63 -4.09
C ASP A 200 -17.72 -14.81 -3.09
N ALA A 201 -16.57 -15.06 -2.47
CA ALA A 201 -16.43 -16.02 -1.39
C ALA A 201 -15.20 -15.72 -0.52
N ALA A 202 -15.25 -16.17 0.73
CA ALA A 202 -14.10 -16.14 1.63
C ALA A 202 -13.85 -17.51 2.26
N PHE A 203 -12.58 -17.84 2.48
CA PHE A 203 -12.14 -19.16 2.93
C PHE A 203 -11.13 -19.05 4.08
N GLU A 204 -11.06 -20.08 4.92
CA GLU A 204 -9.94 -20.23 5.86
C GLU A 204 -8.60 -20.22 5.12
N SER A 205 -7.57 -19.70 5.79
CA SER A 205 -6.21 -19.76 5.27
C SER A 205 -5.78 -21.19 4.95
N GLY A 206 -5.45 -21.47 3.69
CA GLY A 206 -5.03 -22.80 3.24
C GLY A 206 -6.16 -23.78 2.92
N ALA A 207 -7.42 -23.35 3.00
CA ALA A 207 -8.57 -24.19 2.67
C ALA A 207 -8.55 -24.67 1.21
N ARG A 208 -9.13 -25.85 0.96
CA ARG A 208 -9.33 -26.31 -0.41
C ARG A 208 -10.37 -25.44 -1.11
N LEU A 209 -9.94 -24.75 -2.16
CA LEU A 209 -10.82 -23.93 -2.99
C LEU A 209 -11.73 -24.79 -3.90
N PRO A 210 -12.92 -24.29 -4.28
CA PRO A 210 -13.85 -25.01 -5.17
C PRO A 210 -13.26 -25.31 -6.54
N GLU A 211 -12.48 -24.37 -7.09
CA GLU A 211 -11.80 -24.52 -8.37
C GLU A 211 -10.42 -23.84 -8.34
N ARG A 212 -9.69 -23.96 -9.45
CA ARG A 212 -8.41 -23.28 -9.63
C ARG A 212 -8.64 -21.86 -10.16
N VAL A 213 -7.86 -20.90 -9.69
CA VAL A 213 -8.00 -19.49 -10.04
C VAL A 213 -7.04 -19.07 -11.15
N ASP A 214 -7.36 -17.98 -11.85
CA ASP A 214 -6.56 -17.39 -12.92
C ASP A 214 -5.33 -16.67 -12.37
N ALA A 215 -5.51 -15.94 -11.26
CA ALA A 215 -4.42 -15.25 -10.60
C ALA A 215 -4.54 -15.26 -9.08
N VAL A 216 -3.40 -15.18 -8.40
CA VAL A 216 -3.30 -15.03 -6.95
C VAL A 216 -2.60 -13.71 -6.62
N MET A 217 -3.23 -12.91 -5.77
CA MET A 217 -2.68 -11.68 -5.23
C MET A 217 -2.04 -12.01 -3.87
N GLU A 218 -0.72 -12.12 -3.86
CA GLU A 218 0.08 -12.58 -2.73
C GLU A 218 0.70 -11.39 -1.98
N THR A 219 0.31 -11.21 -0.73
CA THR A 219 0.80 -10.15 0.17
C THR A 219 1.39 -10.71 1.46
N VAL A 220 1.13 -11.99 1.77
CA VAL A 220 1.44 -12.62 3.04
C VAL A 220 2.79 -13.32 2.99
N GLY A 221 3.13 -13.98 1.88
CA GLY A 221 4.45 -14.59 1.68
C GLY A 221 4.58 -16.02 2.20
N ALA A 222 5.61 -16.30 3.02
CA ALA A 222 6.01 -17.66 3.39
C ALA A 222 4.88 -18.57 3.91
N ALA A 223 3.94 -18.03 4.70
CA ALA A 223 2.85 -18.81 5.29
C ALA A 223 1.80 -19.28 4.28
N THR A 224 1.60 -18.56 3.18
CA THR A 224 0.55 -18.84 2.18
C THR A 224 1.10 -19.30 0.83
N TRP A 225 2.42 -19.21 0.61
CA TRP A 225 3.07 -19.50 -0.67
C TRP A 225 2.60 -20.81 -1.31
N SER A 226 2.69 -21.93 -0.58
CA SER A 226 2.31 -23.23 -1.14
C SER A 226 0.82 -23.31 -1.51
N HIS A 227 -0.04 -22.63 -0.75
CA HIS A 227 -1.45 -22.51 -1.09
C HIS A 227 -1.64 -21.70 -2.37
N SER A 228 -0.93 -20.58 -2.53
CA SER A 228 -0.97 -19.73 -3.73
C SER A 228 -0.61 -20.50 -5.00
N VAL A 229 0.52 -21.21 -5.02
CA VAL A 229 0.94 -22.01 -6.19
C VAL A 229 -0.01 -23.18 -6.46
N LYS A 230 -0.56 -23.82 -5.42
CA LYS A 230 -1.54 -24.91 -5.58
C LYS A 230 -2.91 -24.45 -6.05
N SER A 231 -3.26 -23.19 -5.81
CA SER A 231 -4.56 -22.61 -6.18
C SER A 231 -4.66 -22.25 -7.66
N LEU A 232 -3.54 -22.04 -8.35
CA LEU A 232 -3.54 -21.63 -9.75
C LEU A 232 -3.95 -22.75 -10.73
N ARG A 233 -4.63 -22.34 -11.80
CA ARG A 233 -4.78 -23.15 -13.02
C ARG A 233 -3.47 -23.17 -13.82
N PRO A 234 -3.29 -24.10 -14.78
CA PRO A 234 -2.18 -24.04 -15.72
C PRO A 234 -2.11 -22.67 -16.42
N GLY A 235 -0.90 -22.11 -16.54
CA GLY A 235 -0.63 -20.80 -17.11
C GLY A 235 -0.99 -19.60 -16.24
N GLY A 236 -1.51 -19.81 -15.02
CA GLY A 236 -1.95 -18.75 -14.12
C GLY A 236 -0.82 -17.94 -13.49
N THR A 237 -1.15 -16.79 -12.90
CA THR A 237 -0.17 -15.81 -12.39
C THR A 237 -0.26 -15.61 -10.88
N ILE A 238 0.83 -15.78 -10.15
CA ILE A 238 0.98 -15.20 -8.80
C ILE A 238 1.62 -13.82 -8.96
N VAL A 239 0.96 -12.80 -8.41
CA VAL A 239 1.54 -11.46 -8.26
C VAL A 239 1.88 -11.25 -6.80
N ILE A 240 3.17 -11.04 -6.49
CA ILE A 240 3.69 -10.87 -5.14
C ILE A 240 3.97 -9.39 -4.89
N SER A 241 3.34 -8.79 -3.86
CA SER A 241 3.61 -7.40 -3.47
C SER A 241 4.05 -7.23 -2.01
N GLY A 242 4.23 -8.33 -1.30
CA GLY A 242 4.60 -8.31 0.11
C GLY A 242 4.91 -9.70 0.63
N ALA A 243 5.56 -9.75 1.79
CA ALA A 243 5.96 -10.97 2.47
C ALA A 243 5.83 -10.82 3.99
N THR A 244 4.66 -10.39 4.47
CA THR A 244 4.41 -10.07 5.90
C THR A 244 4.76 -11.21 6.86
N SER A 245 4.57 -12.46 6.45
CA SER A 245 4.92 -13.67 7.24
C SER A 245 6.37 -14.14 7.05
N GLY A 246 7.16 -13.43 6.25
CA GLY A 246 8.55 -13.73 5.94
C GLY A 246 8.79 -13.97 4.44
N PRO A 247 10.00 -13.66 3.94
CA PRO A 247 10.36 -13.78 2.53
C PRO A 247 10.76 -15.19 2.09
N SER A 248 10.90 -16.13 3.03
CA SER A 248 11.47 -17.46 2.78
C SER A 248 10.43 -18.57 2.98
N PRO A 249 9.68 -18.96 1.93
CA PRO A 249 8.80 -20.13 2.00
C PRO A 249 9.60 -21.42 2.17
N LYS A 250 9.00 -22.44 2.78
CA LYS A 250 9.66 -23.75 3.00
C LYS A 250 10.11 -24.45 1.71
N ALA A 251 9.41 -24.21 0.61
CA ALA A 251 9.74 -24.73 -0.71
C ALA A 251 9.26 -23.74 -1.78
N ALA A 252 10.08 -23.53 -2.81
CA ALA A 252 9.72 -22.71 -3.96
C ALA A 252 8.69 -23.37 -4.89
N GLU A 253 8.52 -24.69 -4.82
CA GLU A 253 7.60 -25.49 -5.66
C GLU A 253 7.91 -25.43 -7.17
N LEU A 254 9.22 -25.38 -7.51
CA LEU A 254 9.72 -25.28 -8.89
C LEU A 254 9.09 -26.30 -9.84
N ASN A 255 8.96 -27.57 -9.42
CA ASN A 255 8.34 -28.63 -10.23
C ASN A 255 6.94 -28.29 -10.69
N ARG A 256 6.14 -27.66 -9.82
CA ARG A 256 4.78 -27.25 -10.16
C ARG A 256 4.78 -26.01 -11.04
N ILE A 257 5.66 -25.06 -10.76
CA ILE A 257 5.79 -23.80 -11.51
C ILE A 257 6.14 -24.09 -12.97
N PHE A 258 7.21 -24.86 -13.25
CA PHE A 258 7.62 -25.10 -14.63
C PHE A 258 6.65 -26.04 -15.35
N PHE A 259 6.12 -27.07 -14.68
CA PHE A 259 5.28 -28.07 -15.35
C PHE A 259 3.89 -27.55 -15.71
N LEU A 260 3.35 -26.64 -14.90
CA LEU A 260 2.04 -25.99 -15.16
C LEU A 260 2.20 -24.61 -15.82
N GLU A 261 3.43 -24.24 -16.21
CA GLU A 261 3.75 -22.96 -16.86
C GLU A 261 3.23 -21.74 -16.05
N LEU A 262 3.33 -21.82 -14.71
CA LEU A 262 2.87 -20.76 -13.83
C LEU A 262 3.82 -19.56 -13.92
N LYS A 263 3.26 -18.36 -13.74
CA LYS A 263 4.02 -17.11 -13.71
C LYS A 263 4.13 -16.60 -12.28
N VAL A 264 5.32 -16.14 -11.91
CA VAL A 264 5.57 -15.48 -10.62
C VAL A 264 6.09 -14.08 -10.93
N VAL A 265 5.32 -13.06 -10.56
CA VAL A 265 5.57 -11.66 -10.91
C VAL A 265 5.69 -10.82 -9.65
N GLY A 266 6.79 -10.08 -9.52
CA GLY A 266 6.97 -9.10 -8.46
C GLY A 266 6.21 -7.80 -8.75
N SER A 267 5.61 -7.21 -7.73
CA SER A 267 4.91 -5.93 -7.79
C SER A 267 5.33 -5.06 -6.60
N THR A 268 5.58 -3.77 -6.82
CA THR A 268 5.93 -2.85 -5.75
C THR A 268 5.48 -1.45 -6.13
N MET A 269 4.61 -0.84 -5.32
CA MET A 269 4.04 0.48 -5.60
C MET A 269 3.36 0.51 -6.99
N GLY A 270 3.43 1.64 -7.68
CA GLY A 270 3.12 1.80 -9.09
C GLY A 270 3.75 3.07 -9.64
N SER A 271 3.64 3.28 -10.95
CA SER A 271 4.12 4.50 -11.61
C SER A 271 3.19 5.68 -11.37
N LYS A 272 3.65 6.88 -11.71
CA LYS A 272 2.83 8.11 -11.63
C LYS A 272 1.63 8.01 -12.56
N GLU A 273 1.81 7.41 -13.74
CA GLU A 273 0.77 7.19 -14.74
C GLU A 273 -0.28 6.19 -14.25
N GLU A 274 0.15 5.12 -13.57
CA GLU A 274 -0.76 4.18 -12.91
C GLU A 274 -1.58 4.87 -11.81
N LEU A 275 -0.97 5.78 -11.03
CA LEU A 275 -1.70 6.56 -10.03
C LEU A 275 -2.69 7.55 -10.67
N ALA A 276 -2.32 8.20 -11.77
CA ALA A 276 -3.24 9.05 -12.53
C ALA A 276 -4.44 8.24 -13.05
N GLY A 277 -4.19 7.03 -13.60
CA GLY A 277 -5.24 6.11 -14.04
C GLY A 277 -6.15 5.67 -12.90
N LEU A 278 -5.58 5.35 -11.74
CA LEU A 278 -6.34 5.00 -10.55
C LEU A 278 -7.22 6.16 -10.04
N LEU A 279 -6.68 7.39 -9.98
CA LEU A 279 -7.45 8.57 -9.59
C LEU A 279 -8.63 8.80 -10.53
N ALA A 280 -8.41 8.68 -11.84
CA ALA A 280 -9.47 8.79 -12.85
C ALA A 280 -10.51 7.67 -12.73
N LEU A 281 -10.08 6.43 -12.45
CA LEU A 281 -10.99 5.31 -12.22
C LEU A 281 -11.91 5.60 -11.03
N CYS A 282 -11.37 6.01 -9.88
CA CYS A 282 -12.17 6.32 -8.69
C CYS A 282 -13.14 7.49 -8.94
N ALA A 283 -12.69 8.54 -9.62
CA ALA A 283 -13.52 9.69 -9.95
C ALA A 283 -14.69 9.30 -10.87
N ASN A 284 -14.44 8.52 -11.92
CA ASN A 284 -15.44 8.18 -12.94
C ASN A 284 -16.41 7.07 -12.53
N SER A 285 -15.93 6.08 -11.78
CA SER A 285 -16.73 4.90 -11.42
C SER A 285 -17.48 5.04 -10.09
N GLY A 286 -17.13 6.02 -9.26
CA GLY A 286 -17.64 6.11 -7.89
C GLY A 286 -16.97 5.15 -6.92
N VAL A 287 -15.99 4.35 -7.35
CA VAL A 287 -15.20 3.48 -6.46
C VAL A 287 -14.48 4.33 -5.41
N ARG A 288 -14.51 3.88 -4.15
CA ARG A 288 -13.88 4.56 -3.01
C ARG A 288 -13.01 3.62 -2.17
N PRO A 289 -11.95 4.15 -1.54
CA PRO A 289 -11.13 3.40 -0.60
C PRO A 289 -11.86 3.03 0.67
N VAL A 290 -11.56 1.84 1.18
CA VAL A 290 -12.03 1.38 2.49
C VAL A 290 -11.18 2.03 3.57
N ILE A 291 -11.77 2.96 4.31
CA ILE A 291 -11.16 3.61 5.47
C ILE A 291 -11.62 2.88 6.73
N ASP A 292 -10.67 2.42 7.53
CA ASP A 292 -10.93 1.78 8.83
C ASP A 292 -11.28 2.84 9.88
N SER A 293 -10.45 3.87 10.00
CA SER A 293 -10.70 5.02 10.85
C SER A 293 -9.88 6.23 10.40
N VAL A 294 -10.37 7.41 10.78
CA VAL A 294 -9.70 8.71 10.63
C VAL A 294 -9.37 9.20 12.03
N ARG A 295 -8.12 9.57 12.29
CA ARG A 295 -7.66 10.03 13.61
C ARG A 295 -6.78 11.27 13.50
N PRO A 296 -6.73 12.12 14.52
CA PRO A 296 -5.73 13.18 14.60
C PRO A 296 -4.31 12.61 14.57
N LEU A 297 -3.37 13.34 13.97
CA LEU A 297 -1.94 12.99 13.95
C LEU A 297 -1.37 12.83 15.38
N ALA A 298 -1.91 13.56 16.36
CA ALA A 298 -1.58 13.41 17.78
C ALA A 298 -1.85 12.00 18.33
N GLU A 299 -2.75 11.23 17.70
CA GLU A 299 -3.08 9.85 18.08
C GLU A 299 -2.28 8.81 17.28
N ALA A 300 -1.28 9.22 16.50
CA ALA A 300 -0.53 8.32 15.61
C ALA A 300 0.01 7.08 16.32
N ARG A 301 0.52 7.20 17.57
CA ARG A 301 0.98 6.03 18.35
C ARG A 301 -0.09 4.93 18.42
N SER A 302 -1.33 5.28 18.75
CA SER A 302 -2.45 4.32 18.85
C SER A 302 -2.80 3.69 17.50
N ALA A 303 -2.67 4.45 16.40
CA ALA A 303 -2.93 3.96 15.05
C ALA A 303 -1.83 2.97 14.61
N PHE A 304 -0.57 3.25 14.94
CA PHE A 304 0.55 2.34 14.70
C PHE A 304 0.40 1.04 15.52
N GLU A 305 -0.02 1.12 16.78
CA GLU A 305 -0.32 -0.05 17.62
C GLU A 305 -1.42 -0.93 17.02
N GLN A 306 -2.50 -0.34 16.53
CA GLN A 306 -3.58 -1.08 15.87
C GLN A 306 -3.08 -1.77 14.59
N LEU A 307 -2.27 -1.08 13.79
CA LEU A 307 -1.69 -1.64 12.57
C LEU A 307 -0.74 -2.81 12.90
N GLU A 308 0.14 -2.66 13.88
CA GLU A 308 1.08 -3.70 14.29
C GLU A 308 0.37 -4.95 14.79
N ARG A 309 -0.70 -4.80 15.59
CA ARG A 309 -1.56 -5.91 16.04
C ARG A 309 -2.38 -6.53 14.93
N GLY A 310 -2.34 -5.97 13.72
CA GLY A 310 -3.15 -6.41 12.60
C GLY A 310 -4.64 -6.22 12.85
N GLN A 311 -5.06 -5.26 13.66
CA GLN A 311 -6.46 -5.01 14.03
C GLN A 311 -7.12 -3.96 13.12
N VAL A 312 -6.77 -3.97 11.83
CA VAL A 312 -7.27 -3.03 10.82
C VAL A 312 -8.10 -3.76 9.74
N PHE A 313 -9.11 -3.08 9.22
CA PHE A 313 -9.80 -3.45 7.98
C PHE A 313 -9.86 -2.25 7.00
N GLY A 314 -8.91 -2.20 6.07
CA GLY A 314 -8.74 -1.07 5.15
C GLY A 314 -7.55 -0.18 5.52
N LYS A 315 -7.71 1.13 5.34
CA LYS A 315 -6.67 2.14 5.57
C LYS A 315 -6.95 2.96 6.83
N LEU A 316 -5.91 3.20 7.62
CA LEU A 316 -5.91 4.12 8.76
C LEU A 316 -5.44 5.48 8.27
N VAL A 317 -6.26 6.51 8.49
CA VAL A 317 -5.98 7.89 8.06
C VAL A 317 -5.59 8.72 9.28
N LEU A 318 -4.54 9.52 9.12
CA LEU A 318 -4.11 10.54 10.06
C LEU A 318 -4.35 11.94 9.47
N THR A 319 -4.99 12.82 10.23
CA THR A 319 -5.20 14.23 9.87
C THR A 319 -4.37 15.13 10.78
N PRO A 320 -3.54 16.05 10.24
CA PRO A 320 -2.70 16.95 11.04
C PRO A 320 -3.46 17.92 11.95
#